data_AF-A0A0A2F5K7-F1
#
_entry.id   AF-A0A0A2F5K7-F1
#
_cell.length_a   1.000
_cell.length_b   1.000
_cell.length_c   1.000
_cell.angle_alpha   90.00
_cell.angle_beta   90.00
_cell.angle_gamma   90.00
#
_symmetry.space_group_name_H-M   'P 1'
#
loop_
_entity.id
_entity.type
_entity.pdbx_description
1 polymer ?
#
loop_
_entity_poly.entity_id
_entity_poly.type
_entity_poly.pdbx_seq_one_letter_code
_entity_poly.pdbx_strand_id
1 'polypeptide(L)'
;MKRVIKLQHYFAPSELEEAIGEWVEYYNEQHYHESIGNLRPIDVYLGRQDQILKIREELKRDSLNQRYQANKLNQQSDISLHL
;
A
#
# COMPACT_ATOMS: atom_id res chain seq x y z
N MET A 1 -14.39 3.59 -16.81
CA MET A 1 -12.99 4.00 -17.01
C MET A 1 -12.95 5.28 -17.84
N LYS A 2 -12.56 6.42 -17.27
CA LYS A 2 -12.29 7.62 -18.08
C LYS A 2 -11.00 7.35 -18.87
N ARG A 3 -11.10 7.32 -20.20
CA ARG A 3 -9.95 7.27 -21.11
C ARG A 3 -9.29 8.66 -21.14
N VAL A 4 -8.52 8.97 -20.10
CA VAL A 4 -7.63 10.15 -20.14
C VAL A 4 -6.37 9.70 -20.87
N ILE A 5 -6.23 10.10 -22.13
CA ILE A 5 -4.96 9.94 -22.85
C ILE A 5 -4.01 10.98 -22.27
N LYS A 6 -3.09 10.56 -21.41
CA LYS A 6 -1.96 11.39 -20.98
C LYS A 6 -0.92 11.32 -22.09
N LEU A 7 -0.99 12.25 -23.05
CA LEU A 7 0.02 12.33 -24.11
C LEU A 7 1.26 13.03 -23.53
N GLN A 8 2.24 12.25 -23.08
CA GLN A 8 3.59 12.77 -22.86
C GLN A 8 4.30 12.77 -24.21
N HIS A 9 4.84 13.94 -24.59
CA HIS A 9 5.58 14.12 -25.83
C HIS A 9 7.07 14.29 -25.50
N TYR A 10 7.91 13.48 -26.13
CA TYR A 10 9.36 13.52 -26.00
C TYR A 10 9.96 14.10 -27.27
N PHE A 11 10.84 15.08 -27.13
CA PHE A 11 11.46 15.82 -28.24
C PHE A 11 12.74 15.15 -28.74
N ALA A 12 13.31 14.24 -27.95
CA ALA A 12 14.45 13.40 -28.34
C ALA A 12 14.28 11.95 -27.83
N PRO A 13 14.86 10.95 -28.52
CA PRO A 13 14.84 9.56 -28.05
C PRO A 13 15.38 9.37 -26.63
N SER A 14 16.42 10.12 -26.25
CA SER A 14 17.02 10.06 -24.92
C SER A 14 16.06 10.44 -23.79
N GLU A 15 15.16 11.40 -24.03
CA GLU A 15 14.14 11.81 -23.04
C GLU A 15 13.12 10.70 -22.82
N LEU A 16 12.76 9.96 -23.87
CA LEU A 16 11.89 8.80 -23.77
C LEU A 16 12.60 7.65 -23.03
N GLU A 17 13.87 7.40 -23.32
CA GLU A 17 14.67 6.37 -22.63
C GLU A 17 14.77 6.66 -21.13
N GLU A 18 15.04 7.90 -20.76
CA GLU A 18 15.06 8.35 -19.36
C GLU A 18 13.71 8.16 -18.68
N ALA A 19 12.62 8.63 -19.31
CA ALA A 19 11.28 8.49 -18.75
C ALA A 19 10.82 7.02 -18.62
N ILE A 20 11.21 6.14 -19.54
CA ILE A 20 10.98 4.70 -19.41
C ILE A 20 11.77 4.15 -18.22
N GLY A 21 13.03 4.55 -18.06
CA GLY A 21 13.86 4.16 -16.92
C GLY A 21 13.22 4.50 -15.59
N GLU A 22 12.79 5.76 -15.43
CA GLU A 22 12.07 6.24 -14.24
C GLU A 22 10.78 5.45 -14.00
N TRP A 23 10.02 5.18 -15.07
CA TRP A 23 8.78 4.42 -14.95
C TRP A 23 9.02 2.98 -14.50
N VAL A 24 10.05 2.32 -15.03
CA VAL A 24 10.43 0.95 -14.66
C VAL A 24 10.84 0.89 -13.19
N GLU A 25 11.65 1.84 -12.72
CA GLU A 25 12.06 1.94 -11.32
C GLU A 25 10.83 2.15 -10.41
N TYR A 26 9.98 3.12 -10.75
CA TYR A 26 8.74 3.37 -10.01
C TYR A 26 7.85 2.14 -9.92
N TYR A 27 7.59 1.50 -11.07
CA TYR A 27 6.70 0.34 -11.16
C TYR A 27 7.23 -0.82 -10.31
N ASN A 28 8.52 -1.12 -10.42
CA ASN A 28 9.10 -2.29 -9.76
C ASN A 28 9.38 -2.07 -8.27
N GLU A 29 9.83 -0.88 -7.88
CA GLU A 29 10.37 -0.63 -6.55
C GLU A 29 9.45 0.15 -5.61
N GLN A 30 8.43 0.83 -6.14
CA GLN A 30 7.59 1.75 -5.37
C GLN A 30 6.10 1.43 -5.48
N HIS A 31 5.64 0.99 -6.65
CA HIS A 31 4.22 0.76 -6.88
C HIS A 31 3.75 -0.56 -6.27
N TYR A 32 2.62 -0.52 -5.57
CA TYR A 32 1.96 -1.71 -5.05
C TYR A 32 0.88 -2.18 -6.02
N HIS A 33 0.85 -3.47 -6.36
CA HIS A 33 -0.16 -4.01 -7.28
C HIS A 33 -1.16 -4.89 -6.56
N GLU A 34 -2.45 -4.60 -6.75
CA GLU A 34 -3.55 -5.38 -6.19
C GLU A 34 -3.51 -6.85 -6.63
N SER A 35 -3.15 -7.11 -7.90
CA SER A 35 -3.08 -8.46 -8.47
C SER A 35 -2.04 -9.37 -7.82
N ILE A 36 -1.04 -8.80 -7.12
CA ILE A 36 -0.02 -9.55 -6.39
C ILE A 36 -0.12 -9.34 -4.87
N GLY A 37 -1.33 -9.06 -4.38
CA GLY A 37 -1.61 -8.94 -2.95
C GLY A 37 -1.17 -7.61 -2.36
N ASN A 38 -1.22 -6.52 -3.14
CA ASN A 38 -0.70 -5.20 -2.77
C ASN A 38 0.77 -5.27 -2.32
N LEU A 39 1.58 -6.03 -3.07
CA LEU A 39 3.03 -6.08 -2.93
C LEU A 39 3.68 -5.32 -4.08
N ARG A 40 4.94 -4.93 -3.88
CA ARG A 40 5.75 -4.35 -4.96
C ARG A 40 6.33 -5.49 -5.81
N PRO A 41 6.48 -5.32 -7.14
CA PRO A 41 7.03 -6.37 -7.99
C PRO A 41 8.41 -6.86 -7.54
N ILE A 42 9.28 -5.97 -7.04
CA ILE A 42 10.59 -6.36 -6.54
C ILE A 42 10.52 -7.31 -5.34
N ASP A 43 9.56 -7.12 -4.44
CA ASP A 43 9.41 -7.98 -3.26
C ASP A 43 8.91 -9.38 -3.64
N VAL A 44 8.11 -9.47 -4.71
CA VAL A 44 7.71 -10.74 -5.31
C VAL A 44 8.89 -11.44 -5.98
N TYR A 45 9.63 -10.71 -6.81
CA TYR A 45 10.80 -11.23 -7.51
C TYR A 45 11.86 -11.76 -6.53
N LEU A 46 12.06 -11.06 -5.40
CA LEU A 46 13.00 -11.47 -4.35
C LEU A 46 12.44 -12.54 -3.40
N GLY A 47 11.20 -13.03 -3.60
CA GLY A 47 10.59 -14.09 -2.79
C GLY A 47 10.23 -13.67 -1.36
N ARG A 48 10.02 -12.37 -1.09
CA ARG A 48 9.76 -11.82 0.26
C ARG A 48 8.27 -11.73 0.61
N GLN A 49 7.40 -12.26 -0.25
CA GLN A 49 5.95 -12.07 -0.20
C GLN A 49 5.36 -12.54 1.13
N ASP A 50 5.64 -13.79 1.51
CA ASP A 50 5.05 -14.41 2.70
C ASP A 50 5.46 -13.69 3.98
N GLN A 51 6.73 -13.24 4.06
CA GLN A 51 7.22 -12.48 5.20
C GLN A 51 6.48 -11.15 5.35
N ILE A 52 6.32 -10.40 4.25
CA ILE A 52 5.63 -9.10 4.27
C ILE A 52 4.16 -9.27 4.64
N LEU A 53 3.49 -10.27 4.06
CA LEU A 53 2.08 -10.54 4.32
C LEU A 53 1.85 -10.95 5.78
N LYS A 54 2.73 -11.80 6.35
CA LYS A 54 2.67 -12.18 7.75
C LYS A 54 2.78 -10.99 8.69
N ILE A 55 3.77 -10.11 8.47
CA ILE A 55 3.97 -8.90 9.28
C ILE A 55 2.72 -8.00 9.20
N ARG A 56 2.14 -7.84 8.01
CA ARG A 56 0.92 -7.04 7.83
C ARG A 56 -0.29 -7.62 8.56
N GLU A 57 -0.44 -8.95 8.57
CA GLU A 57 -1.51 -9.62 9.30
C GLU A 57 -1.38 -9.38 10.81
N GLU A 58 -0.18 -9.54 11.35
CA GLU A 58 0.11 -9.28 12.76
C GLU A 58 -0.21 -7.83 13.14
N LEU A 59 0.28 -6.86 12.37
CA LEU A 59 0.01 -5.44 12.59
C LEU A 59 -1.49 -5.12 12.51
N LYS A 60 -2.20 -5.71 11.55
CA LYS A 60 -3.65 -5.51 11.41
C LYS A 60 -4.39 -6.03 12.62
N ARG A 61 -4.05 -7.23 13.11
CA ARG A 61 -4.65 -7.82 14.31
C ARG A 61 -4.41 -6.94 15.53
N ASP A 62 -3.18 -6.46 15.71
CA ASP A 62 -2.82 -5.63 16.86
C ASP A 62 -3.55 -4.28 16.84
N SER A 63 -3.64 -3.64 15.67
CA SER A 63 -4.42 -2.41 15.48
C SER A 63 -5.91 -2.60 15.77
N LEU A 64 -6.50 -3.72 15.32
CA LEU A 64 -7.90 -4.05 15.60
C LEU A 64 -8.14 -4.26 17.10
N ASN A 65 -7.23 -4.95 17.79
CA ASN A 65 -7.30 -5.18 19.23
C ASN A 65 -7.21 -3.86 20.00
N GLN A 66 -6.27 -2.99 19.66
CA GLN A 66 -6.14 -1.66 20.27
C GLN A 66 -7.44 -0.86 20.12
N ARG A 67 -8.01 -0.85 18.91
CA ARG A 67 -9.28 -0.16 18.64
C ARG A 67 -10.44 -0.75 19.44
N TYR A 68 -10.49 -2.07 19.59
CA TYR A 68 -11.50 -2.74 20.41
C TYR A 68 -11.40 -2.33 21.88
N GLN A 69 -10.19 -2.32 22.45
CA GLN A 69 -10.00 -1.91 23.85
C GLN A 69 -10.36 -0.44 24.07
N ALA A 70 -9.92 0.47 23.18
CA ALA A 70 -10.26 1.88 23.27
C ALA A 70 -11.78 2.11 23.24
N ASN A 71 -12.49 1.44 22.32
CA ASN A 71 -13.94 1.54 22.23
C ASN A 71 -14.65 1.00 23.48
N LYS A 72 -14.16 -0.11 24.05
CA LYS A 72 -14.71 -0.68 25.29
C LYS A 72 -14.54 0.28 26.47
N LEU A 73 -13.36 0.90 26.61
CA LEU A 73 -13.10 1.88 27.67
C LEU A 73 -14.01 3.10 27.53
N ASN A 74 -14.18 3.62 26.31
CA ASN A 74 -15.08 4.75 26.04
C ASN A 74 -16.53 4.43 26.42
N GLN A 75 -17.03 3.24 26.06
CA GLN A 75 -18.38 2.80 26.46
C GLN A 75 -18.53 2.67 27.97
N GLN A 76 -17.50 2.20 28.68
CA GLN A 76 -17.52 2.09 30.14
C GLN A 76 -17.51 3.45 30.82
N SER A 77 -16.74 4.43 30.31
CA SER A 77 -16.77 5.80 30.80
C SER A 77 -18.13 6.46 30.55
N ASP A 78 -18.74 6.23 29.39
CA ASP A 78 -20.06 6.79 29.06
C ASP A 78 -21.15 6.22 29.98
N ILE A 79 -21.12 4.92 30.27
CA ILE A 79 -22.05 4.28 31.23
C ILE A 79 -21.82 4.83 32.64
N SER A 80 -20.57 5.00 33.07
CA SER A 80 -20.25 5.54 34.40
C SER A 80 -20.61 7.01 34.58
N LEU A 81 -20.75 7.78 33.49
CA LEU A 81 -21.19 9.17 33.52
C LEU A 81 -22.72 9.32 33.52
N HIS A 82 -23.46 8.23 33.32
CA HIS A 82 -24.92 8.21 33.24
C HIS A 82 -25.60 7.43 34.37
N LEU A 83 -24.80 6.89 35.30
CA LEU A 83 -25.23 6.31 36.59
C LEU A 83 -24.82 7.25 37.72
#